data_AF-A0A4Q4TIB0-F1
#
_entry.id   AF-A0A4Q4TIB0-F1
#
_cell.length_a   1.000
_cell.length_b   1.000
_cell.length_c   1.000
_cell.angle_alpha   90.00
_cell.angle_beta   90.00
_cell.angle_gamma   90.00
#
_symmetry.space_group_name_H-M   'P 1'
#
loop_
_entity.id
_entity.type
_entity.pdbx_description
1 polymer ?
#
loop_
_entity_poly.entity_id
_entity_poly.type
_entity_poly.pdbx_seq_one_letter_code
_entity_poly.pdbx_strand_id
1 'polypeptide(L)'
;MLAGLVAPRGLYVMENDLDWLGLVSTTGSMGAARMTYQGFGLPNNMGFSLVDSHTHCQLPSLQQSELDAYINAFLLSGSDPGEVNHSRVNVDMADGVDWRVPELS
;
A
#
# COMPACT_ATOMS: atom_id res chain seq x y z
N MET A 1 4.98 -10.10 -0.67
CA MET A 1 5.37 -10.86 0.55
C MET A 1 6.42 -10.14 1.43
N LEU A 2 7.52 -9.59 0.89
CA LEU A 2 8.53 -8.87 1.71
C LEU A 2 7.97 -7.72 2.56
N ALA A 3 7.03 -6.94 2.01
CA ALA A 3 6.38 -5.83 2.71
C ALA A 3 5.68 -6.24 4.01
N GLY A 4 5.24 -7.50 4.14
CA GLY A 4 4.62 -8.01 5.38
C GLY A 4 5.58 -8.02 6.58
N LEU A 5 6.90 -8.05 6.36
CA LEU A 5 7.91 -7.96 7.43
C LEU A 5 8.01 -6.56 8.06
N VAL A 6 7.36 -5.56 7.46
CA VAL A 6 7.31 -4.21 8.01
C VAL A 6 6.24 -4.07 9.09
N ALA A 7 5.19 -4.88 9.02
CA ALA A 7 4.09 -4.85 9.99
C ALA A 7 4.62 -5.02 11.43
N PRO A 8 4.12 -4.25 12.42
CA PRO A 8 3.04 -3.26 12.32
C PRO A 8 3.51 -1.81 12.01
N ARG A 9 4.77 -1.59 11.64
CA ARG A 9 5.31 -0.23 11.39
C ARG A 9 4.67 0.41 10.15
N GLY A 10 4.69 1.74 10.11
CA GLY A 10 4.20 2.50 8.96
C GLY A 10 4.92 2.13 7.66
N LEU A 11 4.13 1.85 6.61
CA LEU A 11 4.61 1.57 5.27
C LEU A 11 3.71 2.25 4.25
N TYR A 12 4.27 3.11 3.40
CA TYR A 12 3.55 3.72 2.29
C TYR A 12 4.27 3.41 0.99
N VAL A 13 3.58 2.75 0.06
CA VAL A 13 4.11 2.34 -1.24
C VAL A 13 3.43 3.14 -2.35
N MET A 14 4.23 3.99 -3.00
CA MET A 14 3.81 4.79 -4.16
C MET A 14 4.25 4.09 -5.44
N GLU A 15 3.33 3.95 -6.37
CA GLU A 15 3.53 3.33 -7.68
C GLU A 15 3.08 4.23 -8.82
N ASN A 16 3.59 3.91 -10.00
CA ASN A 16 3.36 4.63 -11.26
C ASN A 16 2.81 3.67 -12.32
N ASP A 17 1.96 4.17 -13.21
CA ASP A 17 1.47 3.44 -14.38
C ASP A 17 2.52 3.37 -15.51
N LEU A 18 3.56 2.56 -15.29
CA LEU A 18 4.56 2.21 -16.29
C LEU A 18 4.58 0.69 -16.49
N ASP A 19 4.49 0.26 -17.74
CA ASP A 19 4.45 -1.17 -18.12
C ASP A 19 5.60 -1.99 -17.50
N TRP A 20 6.81 -1.43 -17.50
CA TRP A 20 8.01 -2.05 -16.95
C TRP A 20 7.96 -2.28 -15.44
N LEU A 21 7.18 -1.48 -14.70
CA LEU A 21 7.00 -1.66 -13.26
C LEU A 21 6.01 -2.79 -12.93
N GLY A 22 5.18 -3.17 -13.90
CA GLY A 22 4.27 -4.30 -13.77
C GLY A 22 3.11 -4.03 -12.82
N LEU A 23 2.17 -3.16 -13.23
CA LEU A 23 1.05 -2.70 -12.41
C LEU A 23 0.24 -3.82 -11.73
N VAL A 24 -0.02 -4.92 -12.45
CA VAL A 24 -0.76 -6.08 -11.91
C VAL A 24 0.04 -6.74 -10.79
N SER A 25 1.36 -6.87 -10.99
CA SER A 25 2.27 -7.46 -10.01
C SER A 25 2.36 -6.62 -8.75
N THR A 26 2.54 -5.31 -8.88
CA THR A 26 2.65 -4.40 -7.72
C THR A 26 1.33 -4.31 -6.96
N THR A 27 0.20 -4.15 -7.67
CA THR A 27 -1.14 -4.12 -7.07
C THR A 27 -1.46 -5.42 -6.31
N GLY A 28 -1.23 -6.58 -6.92
CA GLY A 28 -1.45 -7.87 -6.25
C GLY A 28 -0.50 -8.10 -5.07
N SER A 29 0.79 -7.82 -5.25
CA SER A 29 1.81 -8.01 -4.20
C SER A 29 1.56 -7.14 -2.97
N MET A 30 1.18 -5.88 -3.18
CA MET A 30 0.85 -4.95 -2.08
C MET A 30 -0.52 -5.25 -1.49
N GLY A 31 -1.50 -5.68 -2.28
CA GLY A 31 -2.78 -6.21 -1.78
C GLY A 31 -2.57 -7.37 -0.80
N ALA A 32 -1.73 -8.34 -1.16
CA ALA A 32 -1.39 -9.47 -0.28
C ALA A 32 -0.63 -9.03 0.98
N ALA A 33 0.25 -8.02 0.88
CA ALA A 33 0.96 -7.50 2.05
C ALA A 33 0.03 -6.75 3.02
N ARG A 34 -0.97 -6.03 2.50
CA ARG A 34 -1.98 -5.35 3.33
C ARG A 34 -2.86 -6.31 4.11
N MET A 35 -3.11 -7.50 3.57
CA MET A 35 -3.80 -8.56 4.33
C MET A 35 -3.03 -8.96 5.59
N THR A 36 -1.69 -8.86 5.62
CA THR A 36 -0.91 -9.00 6.87
C THR A 36 -1.25 -7.90 7.86
N TYR A 37 -1.29 -6.64 7.42
CA TYR A 37 -1.64 -5.49 8.27
C TYR A 37 -3.08 -5.55 8.81
N GLN A 38 -4.02 -6.06 8.00
CA GLN A 38 -5.38 -6.35 8.44
C GLN A 38 -5.40 -7.37 9.57
N GLY A 39 -4.60 -8.43 9.48
CA GLY A 39 -4.53 -9.45 10.53
C GLY A 39 -3.98 -8.94 11.87
N PHE A 40 -3.10 -7.94 11.84
CA PHE A 40 -2.61 -7.22 13.03
C PHE A 40 -3.62 -6.19 13.59
N GLY A 41 -4.79 -6.01 12.97
CA GLY A 41 -5.75 -4.98 13.37
C GLY A 41 -5.31 -3.55 13.06
N LEU A 42 -4.31 -3.36 12.20
CA LEU A 42 -3.73 -2.07 11.85
C LEU A 42 -3.75 -1.83 10.33
N PRO A 43 -4.92 -1.91 9.66
CA PRO A 43 -5.01 -1.91 8.21
C PRO A 43 -4.50 -0.62 7.56
N ASN A 44 -4.59 0.53 8.26
CA ASN A 44 -4.16 1.83 7.75
C ASN A 44 -2.65 2.05 7.89
N ASN A 45 -1.94 1.22 8.66
CA ASN A 45 -0.48 1.34 8.76
C ASN A 45 0.24 0.96 7.47
N MET A 46 -0.45 0.35 6.49
CA MET A 46 0.06 0.13 5.15
C MET A 46 -0.83 0.78 4.08
N GLY A 47 -0.24 1.68 3.30
CA GLY A 47 -0.89 2.34 2.17
C GLY A 47 -0.29 1.90 0.83
N PHE A 48 -1.15 1.78 -0.18
CA PHE A 48 -0.75 1.53 -1.57
C PHE A 48 -1.48 2.50 -2.50
N SER A 49 -0.70 3.23 -3.31
CA SER A 49 -1.17 4.28 -4.20
C SER A 49 -0.52 4.10 -5.56
N LEU A 50 -1.29 3.68 -6.56
CA LEU A 50 -0.86 3.62 -7.96
C LEU A 50 -1.69 4.61 -8.76
N VAL A 51 -1.03 5.67 -9.25
CA VAL A 51 -1.64 6.76 -10.00
C VAL A 51 -1.30 6.71 -11.49
N ASP A 52 -1.96 7.57 -12.26
CA ASP A 52 -1.71 7.74 -13.70
C ASP A 52 -0.24 8.04 -14.00
N SER A 53 0.17 7.72 -15.23
CA SER A 53 1.56 7.82 -15.68
C SER A 53 2.14 9.22 -15.49
N HIS A 54 3.30 9.30 -14.84
CA HIS A 54 4.13 10.50 -14.72
C HIS A 54 5.61 10.16 -15.00
N THR A 55 6.49 11.16 -15.11
CA THR A 55 7.93 10.93 -15.32
C THR A 55 8.47 10.00 -14.23
N HIS A 56 9.24 8.98 -14.63
CA HIS A 56 9.79 8.00 -13.70
C HIS A 56 10.58 8.68 -12.57
N CYS A 57 10.29 8.29 -11.32
CA CYS A 57 10.79 8.87 -10.06
C CYS A 57 10.43 10.34 -9.78
N GLN A 58 9.68 11.02 -10.65
CA GLN A 58 9.11 12.33 -10.32
C GLN A 58 7.90 12.13 -9.41
N LEU A 59 7.90 12.69 -8.20
CA LEU A 59 6.75 12.61 -7.30
C LEU A 59 5.56 13.41 -7.87
N PRO A 60 4.40 12.79 -8.12
CA PRO A 60 3.22 13.50 -8.60
C PRO A 60 2.48 14.19 -7.45
N SER A 61 1.84 15.32 -7.73
CA SER A 61 1.09 16.07 -6.71
C SER A 61 -0.11 15.30 -6.15
N LEU A 62 -0.69 14.37 -6.92
CA LEU A 62 -1.82 13.54 -6.48
C LEU A 62 -1.51 12.69 -5.24
N GLN A 63 -0.25 12.32 -5.03
CA GLN A 63 0.17 11.46 -3.91
C GLN A 63 0.73 12.26 -2.73
N GLN A 64 0.87 13.58 -2.85
CA GLN A 64 1.53 14.41 -1.83
C GLN A 64 0.79 14.38 -0.50
N SER A 65 -0.55 14.52 -0.51
CA SER A 65 -1.33 14.51 0.73
C SER A 65 -1.30 13.16 1.43
N GLU A 66 -1.21 12.06 0.66
CA GLU A 66 -1.07 10.70 1.18
C GLU A 66 0.30 10.53 1.84
N LEU A 67 1.37 10.97 1.16
CA LEU A 67 2.72 10.95 1.71
C LEU A 67 2.82 11.75 3.01
N ASP A 68 2.26 12.96 3.03
CA ASP A 68 2.25 13.82 4.20
C ASP A 68 1.49 13.16 5.36
N ALA A 69 0.38 12.47 5.09
CA ALA A 69 -0.39 11.75 6.10
C ALA A 69 0.44 10.65 6.78
N TYR A 70 1.17 9.84 6.01
CA TYR A 70 2.06 8.80 6.56
C TYR A 70 3.27 9.39 7.31
N ILE A 71 3.86 10.49 6.83
CA ILE A 71 4.94 11.19 7.54
C ILE A 71 4.42 11.71 8.88
N ASN A 72 3.27 12.38 8.89
CA ASN A 72 2.68 12.88 10.12
C ASN A 72 2.37 11.74 11.09
N ALA A 73 1.72 10.68 10.62
CA ALA A 73 1.37 9.51 11.43
C ALA A 73 2.59 8.85 12.10
N PHE A 74 3.63 8.54 11.33
CA PHE A 74 4.69 7.64 11.81
C PHE A 74 5.97 8.34 12.23
N LEU A 75 6.17 9.61 11.88
CA LEU A 75 7.41 10.33 12.17
C LEU A 75 7.23 11.57 13.05
N LEU A 76 6.03 12.18 13.09
CA LEU A 76 5.84 13.48 13.74
C LEU A 76 4.81 13.49 14.86
N SER A 77 3.54 13.21 14.55
CA SER A 77 2.40 13.50 15.43
C SER A 77 1.68 12.26 15.96
N GLY A 78 1.87 11.07 15.39
CA GLY A 78 1.12 9.88 15.80
C GLY A 78 -0.34 9.87 15.33
N SER A 79 -0.72 10.73 14.37
CA SER A 79 -2.06 10.73 13.79
C SER A 79 -2.38 9.45 13.01
N ASP A 80 -3.65 9.15 12.75
CA ASP A 80 -4.04 8.10 11.80
C ASP A 80 -3.71 8.57 10.36
N PRO A 81 -2.96 7.80 9.54
CA PRO A 81 -2.69 8.15 8.15
C PRO A 81 -3.95 8.08 7.26
N GLY A 82 -5.01 7.41 7.72
CA GLY A 82 -6.20 7.12 6.91
C GLY A 82 -6.00 5.94 5.95
N GLU A 83 -7.08 5.53 5.29
CA GLU A 83 -7.02 4.46 4.30
C GLU A 83 -6.51 4.98 2.96
N VAL A 84 -5.41 4.39 2.46
CA VAL A 84 -4.90 4.62 1.10
C VAL A 84 -4.80 3.29 0.37
N ASN A 85 -5.79 2.94 -0.46
CA ASN A 85 -5.81 1.73 -1.29
C ASN A 85 -6.35 2.00 -2.69
N HIS A 86 -5.50 2.35 -3.64
CA HIS A 86 -5.98 2.54 -5.00
C HIS A 86 -4.97 2.15 -6.06
N SER A 87 -5.54 1.69 -7.16
CA SER A 87 -4.87 1.28 -8.37
C SER A 87 -5.84 1.38 -9.53
N ARG A 88 -5.34 1.73 -10.71
CA ARG A 88 -6.15 1.69 -11.93
C ARG A 88 -6.43 0.28 -12.43
N VAL A 89 -5.65 -0.72 -11.99
CA VAL A 89 -5.83 -2.12 -12.35
C VAL A 89 -6.49 -2.87 -11.20
N ASN A 90 -7.49 -3.69 -11.54
CA ASN A 90 -8.10 -4.61 -10.59
C ASN A 90 -7.40 -5.96 -10.70
N VAL A 91 -6.96 -6.49 -9.56
CA VAL A 91 -6.36 -7.83 -9.46
C VAL A 91 -7.28 -8.69 -8.63
N ASP A 92 -7.67 -9.84 -9.17
CA ASP A 92 -8.37 -10.85 -8.37
C ASP A 92 -7.36 -11.47 -7.40
N MET A 93 -7.50 -11.14 -6.13
CA MET A 93 -6.60 -11.66 -5.10
C MET A 93 -6.71 -13.17 -4.95
N ALA A 94 -7.84 -13.78 -5.33
CA ALA A 94 -8.03 -15.24 -5.26
C ALA A 94 -7.08 -16.02 -6.18
N ASP A 95 -6.55 -15.39 -7.24
CA ASP A 95 -5.61 -16.03 -8.17
C ASP A 95 -4.21 -16.24 -7.54
N GLY A 96 -3.86 -15.47 -6.52
CA GLY A 96 -2.52 -15.48 -5.90
C GLY A 96 -2.50 -15.65 -4.38
N VAL A 97 -3.67 -15.66 -3.74
CA VAL A 97 -3.82 -15.76 -2.28
C VAL A 97 -4.81 -16.87 -1.94
N ASP A 98 -4.29 -17.96 -1.40
CA ASP A 98 -5.04 -19.17 -1.01
C ASP A 98 -5.36 -19.23 0.51
N TRP A 99 -5.02 -18.17 1.24
CA TRP A 99 -5.19 -18.05 2.67
C TRP A 99 -6.19 -16.93 3.04
N ARG A 100 -6.68 -16.98 4.28
CA ARG A 100 -7.60 -15.97 4.83
C ARG A 100 -6.88 -15.14 5.89
N VAL A 101 -7.23 -13.87 5.99
CA VAL A 101 -6.73 -12.99 7.04
C VAL A 101 -7.11 -13.57 8.41
N PRO A 102 -6.15 -13.95 9.25
CA PRO A 102 -6.45 -14.36 10.63
C PRO A 102 -6.69 -13.12 11.50
N GLU A 103 -7.53 -13.25 12.53
CA GLU A 103 -7.59 -12.25 13.60
C GLU A 103 -6.47 -12.57 14.61
N LEU A 104 -5.41 -11.77 14.60
CA LEU A 104 -4.31 -11.90 15.55
C LEU A 104 -4.60 -10.99 16.76
N SER A 105 -5.43 -11.49 17.68
CA SER A 105 -5.74 -10.84 18.96
C SER A 105 -4.64 -11.06 19.99
#